data_AF-A0A0A9D9Q6-F1
#
_entry.id   AF-A0A0A9D9Q6-F1
#
_cell.length_a   1.000
_cell.length_b   1.000
_cell.length_c   1.000
_cell.angle_alpha   90.00
_cell.angle_beta   90.00
_cell.angle_gamma   90.00
#
_symmetry.space_group_name_H-M   'P 1'
#
loop_
_entity.id
_entity.type
_entity.pdbx_description
1 polymer ?
#
loop_
_entity_poly.entity_id
_entity_poly.type
_entity_poly.pdbx_seq_one_letter_code
_entity_poly.pdbx_strand_id
1 'polypeptide(L)'
;MIMNEPGAVEELACMLTKGTPRGKKDAVMALFNLSTHPESSGRMLESSAVVALIESLRNDTVSEEAAGALALLMKQPSIVHLVGSSETVITSLVGLMRRGTPKGKENAVSALYEICRRGGAALAQRVARIPGLNTVIQNITLTGTKRAKKKASLIVKMCQRSQMPSAMALGSTLTVVDHSLVGNSTLRRATSFGSGELSNPMSISVPVP
;
A
#
# COMPACT_ATOMS: atom_id res chain seq x y z
N MET A 1 7.66 -26.90 17.39
CA MET A 1 7.35 -25.96 16.29
C MET A 1 8.64 -25.77 15.50
N ILE A 2 8.65 -25.81 14.15
CA ILE A 2 9.89 -25.73 13.34
C ILE A 2 10.73 -24.49 13.70
N MET A 3 10.08 -23.40 14.16
CA MET A 3 10.78 -22.22 14.65
C MET A 3 11.62 -22.46 15.91
N ASN A 4 11.32 -23.46 16.73
CA ASN A 4 12.04 -23.65 18.00
C ASN A 4 13.38 -24.37 17.83
N GLU A 5 13.64 -24.92 16.63
CA GLU A 5 14.91 -25.54 16.29
C GLU A 5 15.87 -24.48 15.72
N PRO A 6 17.05 -24.27 16.32
CA PRO A 6 18.05 -23.34 15.80
C PRO A 6 18.47 -23.74 14.38
N GLY A 7 18.53 -22.79 13.45
CA GLY A 7 19.00 -23.05 12.07
C GLY A 7 17.94 -23.60 11.11
N ALA A 8 16.74 -23.96 11.58
CA ALA A 8 15.73 -24.58 10.72
C ALA A 8 15.22 -23.63 9.62
N VAL A 9 15.14 -22.32 9.88
CA VAL A 9 14.68 -21.35 8.89
C VAL A 9 15.75 -21.09 7.83
N GLU A 10 17.02 -21.07 8.23
CA GLU A 10 18.20 -20.98 7.36
C GLU A 10 18.29 -22.20 6.44
N GLU A 11 18.03 -23.40 6.97
CA GLU A 11 18.02 -24.63 6.18
C GLU A 11 16.88 -24.63 5.16
N LEU A 12 15.68 -24.18 5.55
CA LEU A 12 14.57 -23.99 4.60
C LEU A 12 14.90 -22.96 3.51
N ALA A 13 15.56 -21.86 3.86
CA ALA A 13 16.03 -20.87 2.89
C ALA A 13 17.07 -21.45 1.92
N CYS A 14 18.01 -22.25 2.43
CA CYS A 14 19.00 -22.97 1.63
C CYS A 14 18.33 -23.99 0.70
N MET A 15 17.36 -24.76 1.20
CA MET A 15 16.62 -25.74 0.43
C MET A 15 15.78 -25.07 -0.67
N LEU A 16 15.20 -23.90 -0.40
CA LEU A 16 14.44 -23.14 -1.40
C LEU A 16 15.32 -22.63 -2.55
N THR A 17 16.59 -22.30 -2.28
CA THR A 17 17.53 -21.80 -3.30
C THR A 17 18.25 -22.93 -4.05
N LYS A 18 18.78 -23.92 -3.32
CA LYS A 18 19.69 -24.96 -3.83
C LYS A 18 19.09 -26.37 -3.89
N GLY A 19 17.89 -26.58 -3.33
CA GLY A 19 17.26 -27.90 -3.26
C GLY A 19 16.75 -28.42 -4.60
N THR A 20 16.31 -29.68 -4.60
CA THR A 20 15.61 -30.31 -5.73
C THR A 20 14.27 -29.61 -5.98
N PRO A 21 13.65 -29.76 -7.17
CA PRO A 21 12.32 -29.18 -7.42
C PRO A 21 11.28 -29.53 -6.34
N ARG A 22 11.31 -30.79 -5.85
CA ARG A 22 10.47 -31.22 -4.72
C ARG A 22 10.87 -30.53 -3.42
N GLY A 23 12.16 -30.48 -3.09
CA GLY A 23 12.66 -29.78 -1.90
C GLY A 23 12.29 -28.30 -1.89
N LYS A 24 12.35 -27.61 -3.04
CA LYS A 24 11.92 -26.21 -3.16
C LYS A 24 10.43 -26.03 -2.88
N LYS A 25 9.60 -26.96 -3.37
CA LYS A 25 8.16 -26.95 -3.12
C LYS A 25 7.84 -27.19 -1.64
N ASP A 26 8.51 -28.16 -1.02
CA ASP A 26 8.31 -28.45 0.39
C ASP A 26 8.80 -27.27 1.26
N ALA A 27 9.95 -26.67 0.91
CA ALA A 27 10.50 -25.51 1.60
C ALA A 27 9.62 -24.27 1.50
N VAL A 28 9.12 -23.92 0.30
CA VAL A 28 8.25 -22.74 0.13
C VAL A 28 6.94 -22.91 0.91
N MET A 29 6.39 -24.13 0.95
CA MET A 29 5.18 -24.44 1.71
C MET A 29 5.40 -24.31 3.22
N ALA A 30 6.55 -24.79 3.72
CA ALA A 30 6.92 -24.61 5.12
C ALA A 30 7.07 -23.13 5.48
N LEU A 31 7.79 -22.35 4.65
CA LEU A 31 7.97 -20.91 4.86
C LEU A 31 6.65 -20.13 4.74
N PHE A 32 5.75 -20.54 3.83
CA PHE A 32 4.40 -19.99 3.75
C PHE A 32 3.64 -20.23 5.04
N ASN A 33 3.65 -21.45 5.57
CA ASN A 33 2.98 -21.77 6.83
C ASN A 33 3.56 -20.95 8.00
N LEU A 34 4.89 -20.83 8.09
CA LEU A 34 5.55 -19.99 9.08
C LEU A 34 5.10 -18.53 8.98
N SER A 35 4.99 -17.97 7.78
CA SER A 35 4.56 -16.59 7.57
C SER A 35 3.14 -16.27 8.05
N THR A 36 2.31 -17.27 8.31
CA THR A 36 0.97 -17.06 8.90
C THR A 36 1.04 -16.62 10.37
N HIS A 37 2.15 -16.92 11.05
CA HIS A 37 2.41 -16.57 12.45
C HIS A 37 3.22 -15.27 12.55
N PRO A 38 2.71 -14.19 13.20
CA PRO A 38 3.42 -12.91 13.27
C PRO A 38 4.82 -12.99 13.89
N GLU A 39 5.01 -13.86 14.89
CA GLU A 39 6.30 -14.05 15.56
C GLU A 39 7.41 -14.61 14.65
N SER A 40 7.06 -15.23 13.52
CA SER A 40 8.04 -15.79 12.57
C SER A 40 8.78 -14.72 11.76
N SER A 41 8.16 -13.55 11.58
CA SER A 41 8.60 -12.56 10.61
C SER A 41 9.99 -12.00 10.89
N GLY A 42 10.34 -11.77 12.17
CA GLY A 42 11.66 -11.33 12.58
C GLY A 42 12.74 -12.36 12.24
N ARG A 43 12.54 -13.61 12.67
CA ARG A 43 13.48 -14.70 12.39
C ARG A 43 13.62 -14.95 10.88
N MET A 44 12.53 -14.95 10.12
CA MET A 44 12.60 -15.13 8.66
C MET A 44 13.37 -14.00 7.94
N LEU A 45 13.37 -12.79 8.50
CA LEU A 45 14.18 -11.69 7.99
C LEU A 45 15.67 -11.89 8.32
N GLU A 46 15.98 -12.31 9.55
CA GLU A 46 17.36 -12.57 10.01
C GLU A 46 18.00 -13.77 9.29
N SER A 47 17.23 -14.83 9.06
CA SER A 47 17.69 -16.08 8.42
C SER A 47 17.76 -16.03 6.88
N SER A 48 17.70 -14.83 6.27
CA SER A 48 17.68 -14.63 4.81
C SER A 48 16.53 -15.33 4.05
N ALA A 49 15.50 -15.84 4.74
CA ALA A 49 14.38 -16.53 4.12
C ALA A 49 13.54 -15.60 3.24
N VAL A 50 13.41 -14.32 3.62
CA VAL A 50 12.76 -13.30 2.77
C VAL A 50 13.48 -13.16 1.42
N VAL A 51 14.81 -13.20 1.41
CA VAL A 51 15.60 -13.11 0.17
C VAL A 51 15.37 -14.34 -0.70
N ALA A 52 15.40 -15.55 -0.11
CA ALA A 52 15.11 -16.79 -0.83
C ALA A 52 13.69 -16.80 -1.43
N LEU A 53 12.70 -16.24 -0.72
CA LEU A 53 11.33 -16.08 -1.23
C LEU A 53 11.27 -15.09 -2.40
N ILE A 54 12.02 -13.97 -2.33
CA ILE A 54 12.12 -13.00 -3.43
C ILE A 54 12.69 -13.66 -4.68
N GLU A 55 13.78 -14.41 -4.55
CA GLU A 55 14.40 -15.14 -5.67
C GLU A 55 13.43 -16.17 -6.29
N SER A 56 12.63 -16.82 -5.44
CA SER A 56 11.65 -17.83 -5.84
C SER A 56 10.48 -17.28 -6.68
N LEU A 57 10.26 -15.96 -6.73
CA LEU A 57 9.28 -15.35 -7.62
C LEU A 57 9.59 -15.57 -9.11
N ARG A 58 10.83 -15.91 -9.44
CA ARG A 58 11.28 -16.24 -10.80
C ARG A 58 11.12 -17.72 -11.14
N ASN A 59 10.80 -18.57 -10.16
CA ASN A 59 10.58 -19.99 -10.37
C ASN A 59 9.07 -20.26 -10.45
N ASP A 60 8.57 -20.53 -11.67
CA ASP A 60 7.15 -20.73 -11.92
C ASP A 60 6.52 -21.85 -11.06
N THR A 61 7.32 -22.83 -10.60
CA THR A 61 6.82 -23.95 -9.77
C THR A 61 6.46 -23.56 -8.33
N VAL A 62 7.03 -22.48 -7.80
CA VAL A 62 6.88 -22.05 -6.39
C VAL A 62 6.55 -20.56 -6.24
N SER A 63 6.44 -19.83 -7.36
CA SER A 63 6.24 -18.38 -7.36
C SER A 63 4.92 -17.94 -6.70
N GLU A 64 3.87 -18.77 -6.76
CA GLU A 64 2.55 -18.45 -6.19
C GLU A 64 2.56 -18.53 -4.67
N GLU A 65 3.18 -19.56 -4.12
CA GLU A 65 3.40 -19.77 -2.70
C GLU A 65 4.37 -18.72 -2.15
N ALA A 66 5.45 -18.43 -2.88
CA ALA A 66 6.40 -17.39 -2.50
C ALA A 66 5.74 -16.00 -2.43
N ALA A 67 4.92 -15.63 -3.42
CA ALA A 67 4.15 -14.39 -3.39
C ALA A 67 3.17 -14.33 -2.21
N GLY A 68 2.55 -15.47 -1.88
CA GLY A 68 1.68 -15.60 -0.73
C GLY A 68 2.40 -15.39 0.60
N ALA A 69 3.57 -16.02 0.76
CA ALA A 69 4.40 -15.89 1.96
C ALA A 69 4.89 -14.45 2.14
N LEU A 70 5.40 -13.84 1.07
CA LEU A 70 5.80 -12.43 1.08
C LEU A 70 4.65 -11.50 1.45
N ALA A 71 3.44 -11.73 0.92
CA ALA A 71 2.26 -10.92 1.28
C ALA A 71 1.91 -11.01 2.78
N LEU A 72 2.17 -12.14 3.43
CA LEU A 72 1.94 -12.32 4.86
C LEU A 72 3.05 -11.66 5.70
N LEU A 73 4.31 -11.79 5.28
CA LEU A 73 5.48 -11.21 5.96
C LEU A 73 5.53 -9.68 5.86
N MET A 74 5.07 -9.12 4.74
CA MET A 74 5.00 -7.67 4.50
C MET A 74 4.02 -6.91 5.42
N LYS A 75 3.46 -7.55 6.45
CA LYS A 75 2.91 -6.84 7.61
C LYS A 75 4.00 -6.04 8.35
N GLN A 76 5.26 -6.44 8.25
CA GLN A 76 6.42 -5.71 8.75
C GLN A 76 6.94 -4.70 7.72
N PRO A 77 7.05 -3.39 8.05
CA PRO A 77 7.52 -2.36 7.11
C PRO A 77 8.92 -2.61 6.55
N SER A 78 9.84 -3.16 7.36
CA SER A 78 11.21 -3.49 6.92
C SER A 78 11.21 -4.45 5.72
N ILE A 79 10.36 -5.47 5.76
CA ILE A 79 10.19 -6.46 4.69
C ILE A 79 9.55 -5.81 3.45
N VAL A 80 8.60 -4.89 3.63
CA VAL A 80 7.99 -4.14 2.52
C VAL A 80 9.04 -3.35 1.75
N HIS A 81 9.93 -2.65 2.44
CA HIS A 81 10.98 -1.88 1.80
C HIS A 81 12.01 -2.80 1.11
N LEU A 82 12.36 -3.94 1.73
CA LEU A 82 13.25 -4.93 1.09
C LEU A 82 12.66 -5.47 -0.23
N VAL A 83 11.39 -5.89 -0.22
CA VAL A 83 10.70 -6.46 -1.39
C VAL A 83 10.42 -5.38 -2.45
N GLY A 84 9.88 -4.24 -2.03
CA GLY A 84 9.41 -3.16 -2.91
C GLY A 84 10.52 -2.31 -3.53
N SER A 85 11.75 -2.36 -3.01
CA SER A 85 12.87 -1.59 -3.57
C SER A 85 13.36 -2.12 -4.93
N SER A 86 13.05 -3.38 -5.27
CA SER A 86 13.46 -3.97 -6.55
C SER A 86 12.34 -3.92 -7.58
N GLU A 87 12.54 -3.18 -8.67
CA GLU A 87 11.58 -3.11 -9.77
C GLU A 87 11.36 -4.47 -10.44
N THR A 88 12.40 -5.32 -10.47
CA THR A 88 12.32 -6.68 -11.02
C THR A 88 11.37 -7.57 -10.22
N VAL A 89 11.31 -7.37 -8.90
CA VAL A 89 10.41 -8.09 -7.99
C VAL A 89 8.97 -7.66 -8.23
N ILE A 90 8.73 -6.35 -8.30
CA ILE A 90 7.40 -5.80 -8.61
C ILE A 90 6.93 -6.30 -9.99
N THR A 91 7.81 -6.29 -10.99
CA THR A 91 7.52 -6.81 -12.33
C THR A 91 7.17 -8.30 -12.30
N SER A 92 7.89 -9.09 -11.49
CA SER A 92 7.60 -10.52 -11.32
C SER A 92 6.21 -10.76 -10.72
N LEU A 93 5.82 -9.97 -9.71
CA LEU A 93 4.47 -10.00 -9.13
C LEU A 93 3.40 -9.61 -10.17
N VAL A 94 3.62 -8.56 -10.96
CA VAL A 94 2.68 -8.17 -12.04
C VAL A 94 2.58 -9.24 -13.12
N GLY A 95 3.69 -9.89 -13.46
CA GLY A 95 3.69 -11.06 -14.34
C GLY A 95 2.87 -12.20 -13.76
N LEU A 96 2.94 -12.44 -12.45
CA LEU A 96 2.17 -13.48 -11.78
C LEU A 96 0.67 -13.17 -11.75
N MET A 97 0.31 -11.88 -11.61
CA MET A 97 -1.08 -11.42 -11.78
C MET A 97 -1.66 -11.70 -13.18
N ARG A 98 -0.81 -11.82 -14.22
CA ARG A 98 -1.23 -12.20 -15.59
C ARG A 98 -1.44 -13.71 -15.73
N ARG A 99 -0.42 -14.50 -15.35
CA ARG A 99 -0.33 -15.93 -15.70
C ARG A 99 -0.75 -16.91 -14.61
N GLY A 100 -0.81 -16.48 -13.35
CA GLY A 100 -1.03 -17.39 -12.21
C GLY A 100 -2.43 -17.98 -12.16
N THR A 101 -2.59 -18.99 -11.31
CA THR A 101 -3.90 -19.54 -10.93
C THR A 101 -4.76 -18.46 -10.25
N PRO A 102 -6.09 -18.66 -10.09
CA PRO A 102 -6.90 -17.71 -9.32
C PRO A 102 -6.33 -17.39 -7.94
N LYS A 103 -5.71 -18.38 -7.28
CA LYS A 103 -5.07 -18.21 -5.98
C LYS A 103 -3.72 -17.49 -6.11
N GLY A 104 -2.89 -17.86 -7.07
CA GLY A 104 -1.62 -17.19 -7.36
C GLY A 104 -1.80 -15.71 -7.69
N LYS A 105 -2.81 -15.37 -8.50
CA LYS A 105 -3.21 -14.00 -8.79
C LYS A 105 -3.62 -13.24 -7.53
N GLU A 106 -4.43 -13.83 -6.66
CA GLU A 106 -4.81 -13.22 -5.37
C GLU A 106 -3.59 -12.97 -4.47
N ASN A 107 -2.65 -13.92 -4.41
CA ASN A 107 -1.41 -13.80 -3.65
C ASN A 107 -0.55 -12.66 -4.20
N ALA A 108 -0.34 -12.60 -5.52
CA ALA A 108 0.42 -11.55 -6.18
C ALA A 108 -0.19 -10.15 -5.97
N VAL A 109 -1.51 -10.01 -6.13
CA VAL A 109 -2.24 -8.77 -5.83
C VAL A 109 -2.10 -8.40 -4.36
N SER A 110 -2.13 -9.38 -3.46
CA SER A 110 -1.96 -9.15 -2.02
C SER A 110 -0.57 -8.62 -1.70
N ALA A 111 0.47 -9.19 -2.29
CA ALA A 111 1.84 -8.70 -2.14
C ALA A 111 1.98 -7.26 -2.65
N LEU A 112 1.49 -6.99 -3.86
CA LEU A 112 1.54 -5.65 -4.47
C LEU A 112 0.76 -4.62 -3.65
N TYR A 113 -0.38 -5.01 -3.07
CA TYR A 113 -1.16 -4.17 -2.17
C TYR A 113 -0.39 -3.80 -0.90
N GLU A 114 0.34 -4.75 -0.28
CA GLU A 114 1.15 -4.45 0.90
C GLU A 114 2.29 -3.47 0.58
N ILE A 115 2.92 -3.61 -0.60
CA ILE A 115 3.94 -2.67 -1.10
C ILE A 115 3.36 -1.26 -1.19
N CYS A 116 2.22 -1.09 -1.87
CA CYS A 116 1.59 0.23 -1.97
C CYS A 116 1.14 0.78 -0.62
N ARG A 117 0.64 -0.09 0.28
CA ARG A 117 0.00 0.32 1.54
C ARG A 117 0.99 0.81 2.57
N ARG A 118 2.11 0.12 2.68
CA ARG A 118 3.10 0.32 3.74
C ARG A 118 4.37 0.99 3.24
N GLY A 119 4.64 0.93 1.94
CA GLY A 119 5.84 1.48 1.32
C GLY A 119 5.80 2.99 1.03
N GLY A 120 4.70 3.66 1.39
CA GLY A 120 4.52 5.09 1.16
C GLY A 120 4.42 5.50 -0.32
N ALA A 121 4.47 6.81 -0.58
CA ALA A 121 4.29 7.37 -1.92
C ALA A 121 5.37 6.89 -2.91
N ALA A 122 6.62 6.73 -2.46
CA ALA A 122 7.73 6.32 -3.30
C ALA A 122 7.53 4.91 -3.89
N LEU A 123 7.18 3.92 -3.06
CA LEU A 123 6.93 2.56 -3.54
C LEU A 123 5.61 2.47 -4.31
N ALA A 124 4.57 3.20 -3.91
CA ALA A 124 3.32 3.27 -4.68
C ALA A 124 3.54 3.86 -6.08
N GLN A 125 4.38 4.90 -6.23
CA GLN A 125 4.73 5.48 -7.52
C GLN A 125 5.56 4.51 -8.37
N ARG A 126 6.49 3.76 -7.76
CA ARG A 126 7.24 2.70 -8.45
C ARG A 126 6.32 1.63 -9.00
N VAL A 127 5.36 1.15 -8.20
CA VAL A 127 4.33 0.21 -8.66
C VAL A 127 3.53 0.81 -9.82
N ALA A 128 3.08 2.06 -9.71
CA ALA A 128 2.29 2.73 -10.75
C ALA A 128 3.02 2.85 -12.10
N ARG A 129 4.36 2.90 -12.10
CA ARG A 129 5.19 2.99 -13.31
C ARG A 129 5.43 1.66 -14.02
N ILE A 130 5.03 0.53 -13.42
CA ILE A 130 5.26 -0.79 -14.03
C ILE A 130 4.47 -0.95 -15.34
N PRO A 131 5.14 -1.28 -16.46
CA PRO A 131 4.47 -1.44 -17.75
C PRO A 131 3.35 -2.48 -17.74
N GLY A 132 2.20 -2.04 -18.24
CA GLY A 132 0.99 -2.86 -18.35
C GLY A 132 0.33 -3.23 -17.02
N LEU A 133 0.70 -2.60 -15.89
CA LEU A 133 0.01 -2.81 -14.61
C LEU A 133 -1.50 -2.50 -14.73
N ASN A 134 -1.84 -1.37 -15.36
CA ASN A 134 -3.23 -0.91 -15.50
C ASN A 134 -4.12 -1.97 -16.17
N THR A 135 -3.67 -2.55 -17.29
CA THR A 135 -4.40 -3.59 -18.01
C THR A 135 -4.62 -4.84 -17.15
N VAL A 136 -3.61 -5.23 -16.37
CA VAL A 136 -3.70 -6.41 -15.49
C VAL A 136 -4.65 -6.16 -14.33
N ILE A 137 -4.56 -4.99 -13.69
CA ILE A 137 -5.46 -4.59 -12.61
C ILE A 137 -6.91 -4.56 -13.10
N GLN A 138 -7.18 -4.04 -14.30
CA GLN A 138 -8.52 -4.06 -14.90
C GLN A 138 -9.01 -5.50 -15.10
N ASN A 139 -8.18 -6.38 -15.67
CA ASN A 139 -8.53 -7.79 -15.83
C ASN A 139 -8.84 -8.48 -14.49
N ILE A 140 -8.03 -8.24 -13.46
CA ILE A 140 -8.27 -8.76 -12.09
C ILE A 140 -9.58 -8.20 -11.50
N THR A 141 -9.88 -6.93 -11.72
CA THR A 141 -11.11 -6.29 -11.22
C THR A 141 -12.36 -6.91 -11.84
N LEU A 142 -12.26 -7.41 -13.08
CA LEU A 142 -13.35 -8.07 -13.80
C LEU A 142 -13.46 -9.56 -13.44
N THR A 143 -12.34 -10.29 -13.46
CA THR A 143 -12.32 -11.78 -13.44
C THR A 143 -11.80 -12.39 -12.15
N GLY A 144 -11.16 -11.60 -11.28
CA GLY A 144 -10.49 -12.10 -10.07
C GLY A 144 -11.43 -12.58 -8.96
N THR A 145 -10.84 -13.16 -7.91
CA THR A 145 -11.58 -13.50 -6.69
C THR A 145 -12.11 -12.25 -6.00
N LYS A 146 -13.12 -12.39 -5.12
CA LYS A 146 -13.65 -11.26 -4.33
C LYS A 146 -12.54 -10.50 -3.59
N ARG A 147 -11.55 -11.22 -3.04
CA ARG A 147 -10.41 -10.63 -2.33
C ARG A 147 -9.45 -9.91 -3.29
N ALA A 148 -9.12 -10.53 -4.43
CA ALA A 148 -8.26 -9.92 -5.44
C ALA A 148 -8.88 -8.63 -5.99
N LYS A 149 -10.18 -8.65 -6.35
CA LYS A 149 -10.93 -7.47 -6.82
C LYS A 149 -10.86 -6.31 -5.82
N LYS A 150 -11.18 -6.58 -4.55
CA LYS A 150 -11.14 -5.55 -3.48
C LYS A 150 -9.77 -4.90 -3.37
N LYS A 151 -8.70 -5.70 -3.34
CA LYS A 151 -7.32 -5.18 -3.21
C LYS A 151 -6.87 -4.44 -4.48
N ALA A 152 -7.21 -4.95 -5.66
CA ALA A 152 -6.88 -4.30 -6.94
C ALA A 152 -7.49 -2.90 -7.03
N SER A 153 -8.75 -2.71 -6.63
CA SER A 153 -9.37 -1.39 -6.58
C SER A 153 -8.66 -0.42 -5.63
N LEU A 154 -8.11 -0.91 -4.52
CA LEU A 154 -7.35 -0.08 -3.58
C LEU A 154 -5.98 0.32 -4.17
N ILE A 155 -5.30 -0.59 -4.86
CA ILE A 155 -4.03 -0.29 -5.53
C ILE A 155 -4.22 0.86 -6.53
N VAL A 156 -5.29 0.85 -7.34
CA VAL A 156 -5.61 1.95 -8.26
C VAL A 156 -5.70 3.30 -7.53
N LYS A 157 -6.49 3.36 -6.46
CA LYS A 157 -6.68 4.61 -5.68
C LYS A 157 -5.37 5.13 -5.12
N MET A 158 -4.49 4.24 -4.68
CA MET A 158 -3.22 4.61 -4.09
C MET A 158 -2.19 5.06 -5.13
N CYS A 159 -2.17 4.38 -6.29
CA CYS A 159 -1.35 4.80 -7.42
C CYS A 159 -1.81 6.17 -7.95
N GLN A 160 -3.12 6.44 -8.02
CA GLN A 160 -3.63 7.75 -8.43
C GLN A 160 -3.20 8.85 -7.46
N ARG A 161 -3.31 8.61 -6.15
CA ARG A 161 -2.87 9.57 -5.12
C ARG A 161 -1.37 9.86 -5.17
N SER A 162 -0.53 8.87 -5.50
CA SER A 162 0.92 9.09 -5.62
C SER A 162 1.34 9.76 -6.93
N GLN A 163 0.44 9.82 -7.92
CA GLN A 163 0.67 10.52 -9.20
C GLN A 163 0.25 11.99 -9.15
N MET A 164 -0.56 12.41 -8.18
CA MET A 164 -0.90 13.82 -7.97
C MET A 164 0.34 14.54 -7.42
N PRO A 165 0.98 15.45 -8.17
CA PRO A 165 2.06 16.27 -7.63
C PRO A 165 1.49 17.15 -6.52
N SER A 166 2.23 17.34 -5.43
CA SER A 166 1.90 18.31 -4.35
C SER A 166 1.87 19.78 -4.80
N ALA A 167 1.71 20.06 -6.10
CA ALA A 167 1.58 21.39 -6.69
C ALA A 167 0.15 21.98 -6.59
N MET A 168 -0.62 21.54 -5.59
CA MET A 168 -1.92 22.13 -5.21
C MET A 168 -1.99 22.46 -3.71
N ALA A 169 -0.83 22.51 -3.03
CA ALA A 169 -0.70 22.97 -1.64
C ALA A 169 -0.12 24.39 -1.55
N LEU A 170 -0.40 25.24 -2.53
CA LEU A 170 -0.14 26.68 -2.50
C LEU A 170 -1.43 27.40 -2.89
N GLY A 171 -2.19 27.83 -1.88
CA GLY A 171 -3.47 28.51 -2.12
C GLY A 171 -4.32 28.80 -0.89
N SER A 172 -3.70 29.04 0.27
CA SER A 172 -4.40 29.70 1.40
C SER A 172 -3.41 30.25 2.42
N THR A 173 -2.49 31.09 1.96
CA THR A 173 -1.82 32.06 2.82
C THR A 173 -2.45 33.41 2.52
N LEU A 174 -3.64 33.67 3.08
CA LEU A 174 -4.11 35.06 3.21
C LEU A 174 -3.26 35.68 4.32
N THR A 175 -2.18 36.34 3.93
CA THR A 175 -1.48 37.28 4.78
C THR A 175 -2.46 38.38 5.15
N VAL A 176 -2.82 38.44 6.43
CA VAL A 176 -3.30 39.66 7.07
C VAL A 176 -2.21 40.71 6.87
N VAL A 177 -2.45 41.67 5.98
CA VAL A 177 -1.66 42.89 5.90
C VAL A 177 -2.57 43.99 6.39
N ASP A 178 -2.36 44.37 7.64
CA ASP A 178 -2.86 45.62 8.19
C ASP A 178 -1.63 46.52 8.39
N HIS A 179 -1.61 47.67 7.73
CA HIS A 179 -1.40 48.98 8.34
C HIS A 179 -1.34 50.08 7.27
N SER A 180 -2.32 50.96 7.41
CA SER A 180 -2.46 52.34 6.94
C SER A 180 -1.18 53.14 6.68
N LEU A 181 -1.21 54.01 5.64
CA LEU A 181 -1.14 55.48 5.77
C LEU A 181 -1.07 56.23 4.41
N VAL A 182 -1.89 57.29 4.33
CA VAL A 182 -1.72 58.54 3.56
C VAL A 182 -2.09 58.57 2.07
N GLY A 183 -3.03 59.47 1.74
CA GLY A 183 -2.89 60.34 0.57
C GLY A 183 -4.11 60.54 -0.34
N ASN A 184 -5.02 61.45 0.07
CA ASN A 184 -5.85 62.35 -0.76
C ASN A 184 -6.46 61.89 -2.09
N SER A 185 -7.80 61.94 -2.18
CA SER A 185 -8.52 62.89 -3.06
C SER A 185 -10.04 62.85 -2.86
N THR A 186 -10.54 63.92 -2.24
CA THR A 186 -11.77 64.70 -2.54
C THR A 186 -13.05 64.07 -3.14
N LEU A 187 -14.14 64.31 -2.40
CA LEU A 187 -15.48 64.80 -2.81
C LEU A 187 -16.46 63.88 -3.57
N ARG A 188 -17.52 63.46 -2.86
CA ARG A 188 -18.97 63.77 -3.07
C ARG A 188 -19.82 62.76 -2.26
N ARG A 189 -20.43 63.17 -1.13
CA ARG A 189 -21.77 63.79 -0.94
C ARG A 189 -22.94 62.78 -0.87
N ALA A 190 -23.54 62.72 0.34
CA ALA A 190 -24.97 62.50 0.68
C ALA A 190 -25.63 61.15 0.33
N THR A 191 -26.59 60.54 1.04
CA THR A 191 -27.38 60.83 2.25
C THR A 191 -28.24 59.58 2.55
N SER A 192 -28.50 59.32 3.83
CA SER A 192 -29.77 58.86 4.42
C SER A 192 -30.19 57.37 4.39
N PHE A 193 -30.90 57.04 5.48
CA PHE A 193 -31.72 55.87 5.84
C PHE A 193 -30.96 54.67 6.43
N GLY A 194 -31.26 54.17 7.63
CA GLY A 194 -32.33 54.46 8.57
C GLY A 194 -32.49 53.26 9.51
N SER A 195 -32.42 53.53 10.81
CA SER A 195 -32.99 52.86 11.99
C SER A 195 -33.47 51.40 11.93
N GLY A 196 -33.12 50.62 12.96
CA GLY A 196 -33.83 49.37 13.26
C GLY A 196 -33.19 48.53 14.35
N GLU A 197 -33.41 48.94 15.59
CA GLU A 197 -32.94 48.30 16.81
C GLU A 197 -33.71 47.00 17.18
N LEU A 198 -32.99 46.13 17.90
CA LEU A 198 -33.43 45.29 19.02
C LEU A 198 -33.97 43.84 18.82
N SER A 199 -33.32 42.99 19.63
CA SER A 199 -33.87 41.92 20.49
C SER A 199 -33.87 40.47 20.02
N ASN A 200 -32.87 39.76 20.55
CA ASN A 200 -32.94 38.35 21.00
C ASN A 200 -34.05 38.20 22.07
N PRO A 201 -34.65 37.02 22.32
CA PRO A 201 -33.96 36.04 23.18
C PRO A 201 -34.32 34.53 23.02
N MET A 202 -33.36 33.72 23.48
CA MET A 202 -33.41 32.46 24.25
C MET A 202 -34.49 31.38 24.04
N SER A 203 -33.99 30.22 23.64
CA SER A 203 -34.15 28.84 24.15
C SER A 203 -35.17 28.57 25.27
N ILE A 204 -36.00 27.54 25.07
CA ILE A 204 -36.61 26.73 26.14
C ILE A 204 -36.48 25.24 25.78
N SER A 205 -35.90 24.48 26.70
CA SER A 205 -35.92 23.01 26.76
C SER A 205 -37.01 22.59 27.74
N VAL A 206 -37.73 21.49 27.47
CA VAL A 206 -38.59 20.82 28.45
C VAL A 206 -38.45 19.28 28.30
N PRO A 207 -38.38 18.51 29.42
CA PRO A 207 -38.11 17.07 29.39
C PRO A 207 -39.37 16.18 29.44
N VAL A 208 -39.06 14.89 29.27
CA VAL A 208 -39.87 13.67 29.07
C VAL A 208 -40.53 13.16 30.37
N PRO A 209 -41.65 12.41 30.29
CA PRO A 209 -42.06 11.41 31.29
C PRO A 209 -41.51 10.01 31.00
#